data_AF-A0A957D317-F1
#
_entry.id   AF-A0A957D317-F1
#
_cell.length_a   1.000
_cell.length_b   1.000
_cell.length_c   1.000
_cell.angle_alpha   90.00
_cell.angle_beta   90.00
_cell.angle_gamma   90.00
#
_symmetry.space_group_name_H-M   'P 1'
#
loop_
_entity.id
_entity.type
_entity.pdbx_description
1 polymer ?
#
loop_
_entity_poly.entity_id
_entity_poly.type
_entity_poly.pdbx_seq_one_letter_code
_entity_poly.pdbx_strand_id
1 'polypeptide(L)'
;METAVNYSELRQDNAPPWRTFALGVVFALSVAVTLMWLVMQAPASDIITLVSTLSVTSVASLALGYLLYRRGWSRSPSLGRTLIFTYAWSAILILVNAWFMLSQMYFNEHDLLLTGVLLLFAVIISTTFGVFVAASVSDSMKQIAYCAQQIAEGNLDARVSVTGRDEVASVGQAFNRMAAQLQEGAAQREELEGLRRDLIAWTSHDLRTPLTSIRALIEALHDGVVDDADTVRRY
;
A
#
# COMPACT_ATOMS: atom_id res chain seq x y z
N MET A 1 -7.92 -24.91 -13.83
CA MET A 1 -8.92 -24.02 -13.20
C MET A 1 -8.26 -23.41 -11.99
N GLU A 2 -7.61 -22.27 -12.23
CA GLU A 2 -6.82 -21.54 -11.25
C GLU A 2 -7.75 -20.52 -10.61
N THR A 3 -7.98 -20.65 -9.30
CA THR A 3 -8.84 -19.75 -8.52
C THR A 3 -8.15 -18.39 -8.41
N ALA A 4 -8.39 -17.51 -9.38
CA ALA A 4 -8.10 -16.09 -9.24
C ALA A 4 -8.88 -15.56 -8.03
N VAL A 5 -8.17 -15.29 -6.94
CA VAL A 5 -8.76 -14.72 -5.74
C VAL A 5 -9.32 -13.34 -6.11
N ASN A 6 -10.64 -13.22 -6.07
CA ASN A 6 -11.34 -11.99 -6.41
C ASN A 6 -11.23 -10.99 -5.24
N TYR A 7 -10.13 -10.23 -5.21
CA TYR A 7 -9.85 -9.26 -4.16
C TYR A 7 -10.73 -7.98 -4.22
N SER A 8 -11.68 -7.90 -5.16
CA SER A 8 -12.65 -6.78 -5.20
C SER A 8 -13.58 -6.76 -3.98
N GLU A 9 -13.73 -7.87 -3.25
CA GLU A 9 -14.47 -7.95 -1.99
C GLU A 9 -13.72 -7.35 -0.78
N LEU A 10 -12.40 -7.10 -0.87
CA LEU A 10 -11.66 -6.42 0.23
C LEU A 10 -11.89 -4.90 0.27
N ARG A 11 -12.78 -4.36 -0.58
CA ARG A 11 -13.07 -2.91 -0.64
C ARG A 11 -14.13 -2.44 0.37
N GLN A 12 -14.61 -3.27 1.29
CA GLN A 12 -15.67 -2.88 2.22
C GLN A 12 -15.31 -3.15 3.69
N ASP A 13 -14.32 -2.42 4.18
CA ASP A 13 -14.44 -1.75 5.47
C ASP A 13 -13.34 -0.68 5.61
N ASN A 14 -13.55 0.47 4.95
CA ASN A 14 -12.75 1.67 5.18
C ASN A 14 -13.13 2.30 6.54
N ALA A 15 -13.12 1.49 7.60
CA ALA A 15 -13.08 2.02 8.95
C ALA A 15 -11.77 2.79 9.05
N PRO A 16 -11.80 4.12 9.30
CA PRO A 16 -10.57 4.88 9.37
C PRO A 16 -9.67 4.25 10.44
N PRO A 17 -8.37 4.09 10.18
CA PRO A 17 -7.51 3.19 10.94
C PRO A 17 -7.46 3.56 12.44
N TRP A 18 -7.74 4.82 12.83
CA TRP A 18 -7.87 5.21 14.23
C TRP A 18 -8.98 4.45 14.99
N ARG A 19 -9.98 3.88 14.29
CA ARG A 19 -11.06 3.09 14.91
C ARG A 19 -10.54 1.80 15.53
N THR A 20 -9.61 1.09 14.88
CA THR A 20 -9.04 -0.15 15.44
C THR A 20 -8.25 0.15 16.71
N PHE A 21 -7.52 1.27 16.72
CA PHE A 21 -6.84 1.76 17.92
C PHE A 21 -7.81 2.13 19.04
N ALA A 22 -8.86 2.90 18.72
CA ALA A 22 -9.88 3.28 19.70
C ALA A 22 -10.60 2.05 20.30
N LEU A 23 -10.93 1.06 19.47
CA LEU A 23 -11.53 -0.20 19.90
C LEU A 23 -10.59 -0.98 20.84
N GLY A 24 -9.29 -1.04 20.55
CA GLY A 24 -8.36 -1.72 21.44
C GLY A 24 -8.15 -1.02 22.78
N VAL A 25 -8.22 0.32 22.84
CA VAL A 25 -8.21 1.05 24.12
C VAL A 25 -9.48 0.75 24.93
N VAL A 26 -10.65 0.77 24.30
CA VAL A 26 -11.92 0.42 24.96
C VAL A 26 -11.89 -1.03 25.45
N PHE A 27 -11.35 -1.95 24.65
CA PHE A 27 -11.17 -3.34 25.04
C PHE A 27 -10.24 -3.45 26.26
N ALA A 28 -9.08 -2.79 26.26
CA ALA A 28 -8.15 -2.77 27.39
C ALA A 28 -8.81 -2.28 28.68
N LEU A 29 -9.58 -1.20 28.60
CA LEU A 29 -10.35 -0.66 29.72
C LEU A 29 -11.41 -1.66 30.21
N SER A 30 -12.17 -2.28 29.30
CA SER A 30 -13.22 -3.24 29.68
C SER A 30 -12.64 -4.47 30.37
N VAL A 31 -11.50 -4.98 29.90
CA VAL A 31 -10.78 -6.11 30.49
C VAL A 31 -10.28 -5.74 31.88
N ALA A 32 -9.67 -4.57 32.04
CA ALA A 32 -9.16 -4.11 33.32
C ALA A 32 -10.27 -3.96 34.38
N VAL A 33 -11.39 -3.33 34.02
CA VAL A 33 -12.55 -3.15 34.92
C VAL A 33 -13.21 -4.49 35.27
N THR A 34 -13.37 -5.37 34.29
CA THR A 34 -14.01 -6.68 34.50
C THR A 34 -13.17 -7.57 35.41
N LEU A 35 -11.85 -7.63 35.18
CA LEU A 35 -10.92 -8.35 36.06
C LEU A 35 -10.97 -7.84 37.49
N MET A 36 -11.04 -6.52 37.68
CA MET A 36 -11.09 -5.93 39.01
C MET A 36 -12.41 -6.25 39.73
N TRP A 37 -13.54 -6.16 39.03
CA TRP A 37 -14.84 -6.48 39.61
C TRP A 37 -14.95 -7.96 39.99
N LEU A 38 -14.45 -8.86 39.13
CA LEU A 38 -14.61 -10.31 39.29
C LEU A 38 -13.59 -10.92 40.28
N VAL A 39 -12.35 -10.43 40.30
CA VAL A 39 -11.27 -11.01 41.12
C VAL A 39 -11.15 -10.34 42.48
N MET A 40 -11.42 -9.03 42.57
CA MET A 40 -10.82 -8.23 43.64
C MET A 40 -11.73 -7.92 44.84
N GLN A 41 -13.07 -8.01 44.71
CA GLN A 41 -14.04 -7.54 45.73
C GLN A 41 -13.58 -6.24 46.45
N ALA A 42 -12.92 -5.35 45.71
CA ALA A 42 -12.06 -4.33 46.29
C ALA A 42 -12.88 -3.24 47.00
N PRO A 43 -12.36 -2.63 48.07
CA PRO A 43 -12.98 -1.45 48.67
C PRO A 43 -13.11 -0.33 47.63
N ALA A 44 -14.21 0.43 47.70
CA ALA A 44 -14.55 1.42 46.67
C ALA A 44 -13.46 2.48 46.41
N SER A 45 -12.61 2.76 47.40
CA SER A 45 -11.46 3.68 47.28
C SER A 45 -10.44 3.26 46.22
N ASP A 46 -10.18 1.96 46.13
CA ASP A 46 -9.10 1.42 45.29
C ASP A 46 -9.58 1.34 43.84
N ILE A 47 -10.85 0.99 43.66
CA ILE A 47 -11.55 1.04 42.37
C ILE A 47 -11.55 2.47 41.83
N ILE A 48 -11.85 3.47 42.65
CA ILE A 48 -11.87 4.88 42.23
C ILE A 48 -10.45 5.35 41.83
N THR A 49 -9.42 4.99 42.60
CA THR A 49 -8.03 5.37 42.31
C THR A 49 -7.54 4.74 41.00
N LEU A 50 -7.83 3.46 40.77
CA LEU A 50 -7.44 2.77 39.54
C LEU A 50 -8.23 3.27 38.33
N VAL A 51 -9.56 3.42 38.44
CA VAL A 51 -10.40 3.93 37.36
C VAL A 51 -9.97 5.35 36.96
N SER A 52 -9.64 6.20 37.92
CA SER A 52 -9.14 7.55 37.62
C SER A 52 -7.78 7.51 36.88
N THR A 53 -6.86 6.65 37.31
CA THR A 53 -5.53 6.50 36.69
C THR A 53 -5.61 5.91 35.27
N LEU A 54 -6.43 4.86 35.09
CA LEU A 54 -6.68 4.25 33.78
C LEU A 54 -7.41 5.22 32.84
N SER A 55 -8.34 6.01 33.36
CA SER A 55 -9.04 7.01 32.54
C SER A 55 -8.08 8.08 32.05
N VAL A 56 -7.21 8.61 32.92
CA VAL A 56 -6.20 9.60 32.55
C VAL A 56 -5.22 9.05 31.51
N THR A 57 -4.70 7.83 31.72
CA THR A 57 -3.74 7.20 30.78
C THR A 57 -4.40 6.80 29.45
N SER A 58 -5.68 6.39 29.46
CA SER A 58 -6.46 6.10 28.26
C SER A 58 -6.73 7.36 27.45
N VAL A 59 -7.15 8.45 28.10
CA VAL A 59 -7.38 9.74 27.45
C VAL A 59 -6.06 10.26 26.88
N ALA A 60 -4.96 10.18 27.64
CA ALA A 60 -3.64 10.56 27.15
C ALA A 60 -3.22 9.72 25.94
N SER A 61 -3.44 8.40 25.96
CA SER A 61 -3.11 7.49 24.86
C SER A 61 -3.96 7.74 23.60
N LEU A 62 -5.26 7.99 23.78
CA LEU A 62 -6.18 8.35 22.68
C LEU A 62 -5.84 9.72 22.11
N ALA A 63 -5.61 10.72 22.96
CA ALA A 63 -5.24 12.07 22.54
C ALA A 63 -3.91 12.06 21.79
N LEU A 64 -2.93 11.29 22.28
CA LEU A 64 -1.66 11.11 21.59
C LEU A 64 -1.90 10.41 20.25
N GLY A 65 -2.51 9.23 20.21
CA GLY A 65 -2.81 8.51 18.96
C GLY A 65 -3.55 9.37 17.93
N TYR A 66 -4.52 10.17 18.37
CA TYR A 66 -5.23 11.13 17.52
C TYR A 66 -4.34 12.29 17.07
N LEU A 67 -3.52 12.87 17.95
CA LEU A 67 -2.54 13.92 17.60
C LEU A 67 -1.51 13.40 16.60
N LEU A 68 -1.04 12.16 16.76
CA LEU A 68 -0.12 11.52 15.83
C LEU A 68 -0.81 11.39 14.46
N TYR A 69 -2.01 10.81 14.42
CA TYR A 69 -2.79 10.70 13.20
C TYR A 69 -3.03 12.07 12.53
N ARG A 70 -3.50 13.08 13.28
CA ARG A 70 -3.88 14.41 12.77
C ARG A 70 -2.69 15.29 12.40
N ARG A 71 -1.59 15.26 13.17
CA ARG A 71 -0.36 16.00 12.87
C ARG A 71 0.36 15.45 11.63
N GLY A 72 -0.23 14.43 11.01
CA GLY A 72 0.27 13.84 9.78
C GLY A 72 1.47 12.98 10.09
N TRP A 73 1.34 12.06 11.04
CA TRP A 73 2.35 11.03 11.24
C TRP A 73 2.56 10.16 9.98
N SER A 74 1.58 10.13 9.05
CA SER A 74 1.77 9.67 7.67
C SER A 74 2.76 10.51 6.84
N ARG A 75 3.11 11.72 7.28
CA ARG A 75 4.15 12.59 6.71
C ARG A 75 5.48 12.51 7.46
N SER A 76 5.62 11.64 8.45
CA SER A 76 6.91 11.37 9.09
C SER A 76 7.86 10.78 8.05
N PRO A 77 9.13 11.23 7.98
CA PRO A 77 10.06 10.84 6.91
C PRO A 77 10.55 9.39 7.00
N SER A 78 10.27 8.67 8.10
CA SER A 78 10.60 7.25 8.20
C SER A 78 9.65 6.44 9.09
N LEU A 79 9.23 5.29 8.58
CA LEU A 79 8.47 4.23 9.25
C LEU A 79 9.27 3.63 10.41
N GLY A 80 10.59 3.54 10.27
CA GLY A 80 11.46 3.05 11.35
C GLY A 80 11.42 3.95 12.58
N ARG A 81 11.50 5.28 12.41
CA ARG A 81 11.42 6.23 13.53
C ARG A 81 10.03 6.21 14.17
N THR A 82 9.00 6.06 13.36
CA THR A 82 7.62 5.86 13.82
C THR A 82 7.50 4.68 14.79
N LEU A 83 8.05 3.53 14.42
CA LEU A 83 8.03 2.34 15.28
C LEU A 83 8.84 2.59 16.56
N ILE A 84 10.01 3.23 16.46
CA ILE A 84 10.83 3.57 17.62
C ILE A 84 10.07 4.48 18.59
N PHE A 85 9.42 5.55 18.10
CA PHE A 85 8.63 6.43 18.96
C PHE A 85 7.45 5.71 19.62
N THR A 86 6.84 4.78 18.89
CA THR A 86 5.74 3.94 19.41
C THR A 86 6.21 3.09 20.57
N TYR A 87 7.29 2.32 20.38
CA TYR A 87 7.84 1.46 21.42
C TYR A 87 8.39 2.28 22.59
N ALA A 88 9.01 3.44 22.32
CA ALA A 88 9.45 4.37 23.36
C ALA A 88 8.28 4.90 24.18
N TRP A 89 7.14 5.23 23.56
CA TRP A 89 5.93 5.64 24.28
C TRP A 89 5.35 4.53 25.15
N SER A 90 5.25 3.30 24.63
CA SER A 90 4.86 2.14 25.43
C SER A 90 5.81 1.92 26.61
N ALA A 91 7.12 2.07 26.40
CA ALA A 91 8.10 1.97 27.46
C ALA A 91 7.91 3.07 28.52
N ILE A 92 7.63 4.31 28.12
CA ILE A 92 7.31 5.41 29.05
C ILE A 92 6.04 5.08 29.86
N LEU A 93 4.97 4.59 29.22
CA LEU A 93 3.75 4.19 29.93
C LEU A 93 4.02 3.07 30.94
N ILE A 94 4.81 2.06 30.57
CA ILE A 94 5.22 0.98 31.48
C ILE A 94 6.01 1.56 32.66
N LEU A 95 6.98 2.44 32.39
CA LEU A 95 7.80 3.07 33.42
C LEU A 95 6.99 3.97 34.35
N VAL A 96 6.05 4.74 33.82
CA VAL A 96 5.16 5.61 34.62
C VAL A 96 4.24 4.76 35.49
N ASN A 97 3.65 3.69 34.95
CA ASN A 97 2.85 2.76 35.74
C ASN A 97 3.68 2.06 36.81
N ALA A 98 4.91 1.64 36.49
CA ALA A 98 5.83 1.02 37.44
C ALA A 98 6.30 2.00 38.52
N TRP A 99 6.58 3.25 38.17
CA TRP A 99 6.89 4.30 39.15
C TRP A 99 5.70 4.50 40.07
N PHE A 100 4.51 4.75 39.51
CA PHE A 100 3.29 4.99 40.28
C PHE A 100 3.06 3.85 41.28
N MET A 101 3.20 2.60 40.84
CA MET A 101 3.19 1.41 41.67
C MET A 101 4.24 1.49 42.80
N LEU A 102 5.52 1.68 42.47
CA LEU A 102 6.60 1.74 43.47
C LEU A 102 6.40 2.85 44.50
N SER A 103 5.74 3.95 44.11
CA SER A 103 5.40 5.03 45.05
C SER A 103 4.24 4.71 45.98
N GLN A 104 3.31 3.84 45.56
CA GLN A 104 2.13 3.44 46.32
C GLN A 104 2.38 2.20 47.20
N MET A 105 3.42 1.41 46.91
CA MET A 105 3.83 0.16 47.60
C MET A 105 4.30 0.36 49.06
N TYR A 106 3.80 1.37 49.76
CA TYR A 106 4.04 1.60 51.18
C TYR A 106 2.85 1.21 52.08
N PHE A 107 1.67 0.78 51.55
CA PHE A 107 0.50 0.65 52.42
C PHE A 107 -0.52 -0.52 52.30
N ASN A 108 -0.58 -1.42 51.30
CA ASN A 108 -1.59 -2.51 51.34
C ASN A 108 -1.29 -3.82 50.56
N GLU A 109 -1.81 -4.96 51.04
CA GLU A 109 -1.71 -6.29 50.39
C GLU A 109 -2.38 -6.36 48.99
N HIS A 110 -3.19 -5.37 48.64
CA HIS A 110 -3.91 -5.28 47.36
C HIS A 110 -3.05 -4.74 46.19
N ASP A 111 -1.83 -4.26 46.45
CA ASP A 111 -0.98 -3.57 45.47
C ASP A 111 -0.42 -4.49 44.36
N LEU A 112 -0.25 -5.80 44.65
CA LEU A 112 0.30 -6.76 43.67
C LEU A 112 -0.68 -7.01 42.51
N LEU A 113 -1.98 -7.10 42.79
CA LEU A 113 -3.01 -7.31 41.76
C LEU A 113 -3.26 -6.05 40.94
N LEU A 114 -3.25 -4.86 41.58
CA LEU A 114 -3.32 -3.58 40.88
C LEU A 114 -2.16 -3.42 39.88
N THR A 115 -0.96 -3.80 40.30
CA THR A 115 0.22 -3.84 39.43
C THR A 115 0.00 -4.74 38.21
N GLY A 116 -0.53 -5.95 38.43
CA GLY A 116 -0.82 -6.90 37.35
C GLY A 116 -1.81 -6.33 36.32
N VAL A 117 -2.85 -5.63 36.78
CA VAL A 117 -3.85 -5.02 35.90
C VAL A 117 -3.26 -3.85 35.10
N LEU A 118 -2.45 -2.99 35.71
CA LEU A 118 -1.79 -1.87 35.01
C LEU A 118 -0.78 -2.35 33.97
N LEU A 119 -0.01 -3.41 34.26
CA LEU A 119 0.90 -4.02 33.30
C LEU A 119 0.15 -4.68 32.15
N LEU A 120 -0.93 -5.42 32.45
CA LEU A 120 -1.78 -6.01 31.43
C LEU A 120 -2.38 -4.93 30.51
N PHE A 121 -2.84 -3.84 31.08
CA PHE A 121 -3.35 -2.70 30.33
C PHE A 121 -2.29 -2.09 29.40
N ALA A 122 -1.07 -1.87 29.89
CA ALA A 122 0.04 -1.36 29.08
C ALA A 122 0.38 -2.31 27.91
N VAL A 123 0.37 -3.63 28.15
CA VAL A 123 0.60 -4.63 27.11
C VAL A 123 -0.50 -4.58 26.05
N ILE A 124 -1.78 -4.53 26.44
CA ILE A 124 -2.90 -4.49 25.48
C ILE A 124 -2.82 -3.23 24.61
N ILE A 125 -2.53 -2.05 25.19
CA ILE A 125 -2.36 -0.81 24.41
C ILE A 125 -1.18 -0.94 23.44
N SER A 126 -0.02 -1.41 23.93
CA SER A 126 1.17 -1.54 23.10
C SER A 126 0.95 -2.50 21.93
N THR A 127 0.31 -3.65 22.18
CA THR A 127 -0.01 -4.64 21.14
C THR A 127 -1.03 -4.09 20.14
N THR A 128 -2.09 -3.43 20.62
CA THR A 128 -3.10 -2.80 19.74
C THR A 128 -2.45 -1.79 18.81
N PHE A 129 -1.57 -0.94 19.34
CA PHE A 129 -0.87 0.05 18.53
C PHE A 129 0.07 -0.61 17.52
N GLY A 130 0.80 -1.65 17.93
CA GLY A 130 1.67 -2.41 17.02
C GLY A 130 0.90 -3.01 15.83
N VAL A 131 -0.25 -3.62 16.10
CA VAL A 131 -1.15 -4.14 15.05
C VAL A 131 -1.66 -3.03 14.14
N PHE A 132 -2.03 -1.87 14.69
CA PHE A 132 -2.46 -0.70 13.91
C PHE A 132 -1.38 -0.25 12.90
N VAL A 133 -0.12 -0.12 13.34
CA VAL A 133 0.97 0.26 12.44
C VAL A 133 1.22 -0.83 11.40
N ALA A 134 1.29 -2.09 11.82
CA ALA A 134 1.53 -3.22 10.91
C ALA A 134 0.44 -3.34 9.83
N ALA A 135 -0.84 -3.15 10.20
CA ALA A 135 -1.95 -3.16 9.26
C ALA A 135 -1.81 -2.05 8.21
N SER A 136 -1.47 -0.83 8.62
CA SER A 136 -1.33 0.31 7.70
C SER A 136 -0.26 0.09 6.62
N VAL A 137 0.87 -0.53 6.99
CA VAL A 137 1.95 -0.89 6.05
C VAL A 137 1.51 -2.03 5.14
N SER A 138 0.91 -3.08 5.73
CA SER A 138 0.46 -4.26 5.01
C SER A 138 -0.56 -3.90 3.92
N ASP A 139 -1.51 -3.03 4.23
CA ASP A 139 -2.53 -2.60 3.27
C ASP A 139 -1.92 -1.80 2.12
N SER A 140 -0.96 -0.94 2.41
CA SER A 140 -0.22 -0.20 1.37
C SER A 140 0.56 -1.16 0.46
N MET A 141 1.22 -2.17 1.01
CA MET A 141 1.93 -3.18 0.24
C MET A 141 1.00 -4.03 -0.63
N LYS A 142 -0.17 -4.42 -0.11
CA LYS A 142 -1.20 -5.12 -0.90
C LYS A 142 -1.69 -4.27 -2.07
N GLN A 143 -1.88 -2.96 -1.87
CA GLN A 143 -2.28 -2.06 -2.94
C GLN A 143 -1.22 -1.96 -4.05
N ILE A 144 0.06 -1.86 -3.68
CA ILE A 144 1.16 -1.87 -4.65
C ILE A 144 1.21 -3.19 -5.41
N ALA A 145 1.10 -4.33 -4.70
CA ALA A 145 1.08 -5.66 -5.33
C ALA A 145 -0.11 -5.81 -6.30
N TYR A 146 -1.29 -5.33 -5.92
CA TYR A 146 -2.47 -5.34 -6.77
C TYR A 146 -2.28 -4.48 -8.04
N CYS A 147 -1.75 -3.26 -7.90
CA CYS A 147 -1.46 -2.44 -9.08
C CYS A 147 -0.36 -3.07 -9.95
N ALA A 148 0.62 -3.74 -9.37
CA ALA A 148 1.65 -4.46 -10.11
C ALA A 148 1.06 -5.62 -10.93
N GLN A 149 0.13 -6.37 -10.34
CA GLN A 149 -0.65 -7.40 -11.01
C GLN A 149 -1.42 -6.82 -12.21
N GLN A 150 -2.11 -5.69 -12.01
CA GLN A 150 -2.85 -5.01 -13.09
C GLN A 150 -1.93 -4.59 -14.25
N ILE A 151 -0.74 -4.05 -13.96
CA ILE A 151 0.26 -3.73 -15.00
C ILE A 151 0.71 -5.00 -15.73
N ALA A 152 0.96 -6.09 -15.00
CA ALA A 152 1.35 -7.38 -15.59
C ALA A 152 0.26 -7.98 -16.49
N GLU A 153 -1.01 -7.72 -16.17
CA GLU A 153 -2.18 -8.09 -16.98
C GLU A 153 -2.43 -7.16 -18.19
N GLY A 154 -1.57 -6.14 -18.38
CA GLY A 154 -1.62 -5.21 -19.51
C GLY A 154 -2.35 -3.89 -19.24
N ASN A 155 -2.92 -3.71 -18.05
CA ASN A 155 -3.52 -2.44 -17.64
C ASN A 155 -2.43 -1.46 -17.18
N LEU A 156 -1.81 -0.78 -18.15
CA LEU A 156 -0.71 0.17 -17.91
C LEU A 156 -1.17 1.49 -17.28
N ASP A 157 -2.47 1.74 -17.16
CA ASP A 157 -3.03 2.92 -16.49
C ASP A 157 -3.15 2.76 -14.97
N ALA A 158 -2.92 1.55 -14.44
CA ALA A 158 -2.98 1.29 -13.00
C ALA A 158 -1.94 2.14 -12.25
N ARG A 159 -2.39 2.83 -11.18
CA ARG A 159 -1.54 3.68 -10.33
C ARG A 159 -1.84 3.45 -8.85
N VAL A 160 -0.79 3.51 -8.05
CA VAL A 160 -0.89 3.46 -6.59
C VAL A 160 -1.17 4.86 -6.05
N SER A 161 -2.16 4.99 -5.17
CA SER A 161 -2.41 6.23 -4.44
C SER A 161 -1.34 6.44 -3.37
N VAL A 162 -0.36 7.30 -3.65
CA VAL A 162 0.71 7.60 -2.69
C VAL A 162 0.22 8.65 -1.70
N THR A 163 0.13 8.25 -0.43
CA THR A 163 -0.10 9.17 0.69
C THR A 163 1.12 9.11 1.60
N GLY A 164 1.65 10.28 1.99
CA GLY A 164 2.74 10.35 2.95
C GLY A 164 4.12 10.66 2.35
N ARG A 165 5.15 10.56 3.18
CA ARG A 165 6.56 10.87 2.85
C ARG A 165 7.57 9.86 3.42
N ASP A 166 7.08 8.71 3.85
CA ASP A 166 7.89 7.63 4.41
C ASP A 166 8.42 6.68 3.31
N GLU A 167 9.09 5.61 3.72
CA GLU A 167 9.64 4.60 2.82
C GLU A 167 8.54 3.90 2.01
N VAL A 168 7.35 3.69 2.59
CA VAL A 168 6.19 3.12 1.89
C VAL A 168 5.75 4.03 0.74
N ALA A 169 5.65 5.34 1.00
CA ALA A 169 5.35 6.33 -0.03
C ALA A 169 6.44 6.38 -1.12
N SER A 170 7.72 6.25 -0.73
CA SER A 170 8.84 6.19 -1.67
C SER A 170 8.73 4.99 -2.63
N VAL A 171 8.39 3.81 -2.11
CA VAL A 171 8.15 2.60 -2.93
C VAL A 171 6.96 2.83 -3.88
N GLY A 172 5.86 3.39 -3.39
CA GLY A 172 4.70 3.72 -4.25
C GLY A 172 5.03 4.71 -5.36
N GLN A 173 5.86 5.72 -5.09
CA GLN A 173 6.34 6.65 -6.12
C GLN A 173 7.26 5.98 -7.13
N ALA A 174 8.17 5.12 -6.67
CA ALA A 174 9.04 4.36 -7.56
C ALA A 174 8.24 3.42 -8.48
N PHE A 175 7.23 2.76 -7.93
CA PHE A 175 6.28 1.94 -8.69
C PHE A 175 5.56 2.77 -9.78
N ASN A 176 4.99 3.93 -9.41
CA ASN A 176 4.30 4.78 -10.38
C ASN A 176 5.23 5.33 -11.48
N ARG A 177 6.51 5.59 -11.17
CA ARG A 177 7.50 5.97 -12.19
C ARG A 177 7.79 4.83 -13.16
N MET A 178 7.98 3.61 -12.66
CA MET A 178 8.14 2.41 -13.50
C MET A 178 6.89 2.19 -14.38
N ALA A 179 5.69 2.34 -13.82
CA ALA A 179 4.43 2.21 -14.55
C ALA A 179 4.34 3.22 -15.71
N ALA A 180 4.72 4.48 -15.47
CA ALA A 180 4.75 5.51 -16.50
C ALA A 180 5.75 5.18 -17.63
N GLN A 181 6.95 4.69 -17.28
CA GLN A 181 7.95 4.28 -18.28
C GLN A 181 7.49 3.10 -19.14
N LEU A 182 6.79 2.13 -18.54
CA LEU A 182 6.20 1.00 -19.28
C LEU A 182 5.11 1.50 -20.25
N GLN A 183 4.24 2.40 -19.80
CA GLN A 183 3.20 3.00 -20.65
C GLN A 183 3.80 3.78 -21.82
N GLU A 184 4.82 4.58 -21.58
CA GLU A 184 5.51 5.34 -22.63
C GLU A 184 6.21 4.41 -23.63
N GLY A 185 6.90 3.38 -23.15
CA GLY A 185 7.55 2.39 -24.02
C GLY A 185 6.57 1.57 -24.85
N ALA A 186 5.39 1.26 -24.31
CA ALA A 186 4.33 0.60 -25.05
C ALA A 186 3.77 1.49 -26.17
N ALA A 187 3.52 2.77 -25.87
CA ALA A 187 3.04 3.74 -26.87
C ALA A 187 4.06 3.95 -28.01
N GLN A 188 5.34 4.09 -27.68
CA GLN A 188 6.41 4.20 -28.69
C GLN A 188 6.50 2.97 -29.58
N ARG A 189 6.32 1.77 -29.00
CA ARG A 189 6.34 0.53 -29.77
C ARG A 189 5.16 0.46 -30.73
N GLU A 190 3.96 0.85 -30.30
CA GLU A 190 2.78 0.89 -31.17
C GLU A 190 2.96 1.87 -32.33
N GLU A 191 3.53 3.05 -32.07
CA GLU A 191 3.86 4.04 -33.10
C GLU A 191 4.84 3.49 -34.13
N LEU A 192 5.93 2.85 -33.68
CA LEU A 192 6.92 2.22 -34.56
C LEU A 192 6.34 1.08 -35.39
N GLU A 193 5.45 0.28 -34.81
CA GLU A 193 4.74 -0.78 -35.53
C GLU A 193 3.81 -0.19 -36.61
N GLY A 194 3.15 0.94 -36.34
CA GLY A 194 2.38 1.71 -37.32
C GLY A 194 3.24 2.20 -38.49
N LEU A 195 4.31 2.93 -38.19
CA LEU A 195 5.24 3.45 -39.21
C LEU A 195 5.84 2.33 -40.08
N ARG A 196 6.17 1.19 -39.47
CA ARG A 196 6.67 0.02 -40.19
C ARG A 196 5.63 -0.52 -41.17
N ARG A 197 4.35 -0.62 -40.77
CA ARG A 197 3.27 -1.10 -41.65
C ARG A 197 3.06 -0.14 -42.82
N ASP A 198 3.07 1.16 -42.57
CA ASP A 198 2.90 2.19 -43.60
C ASP A 198 4.06 2.16 -44.62
N LEU A 199 5.30 2.02 -44.14
CA LEU A 199 6.47 1.91 -45.01
C LEU A 199 6.39 0.68 -45.93
N ILE A 200 5.98 -0.47 -45.38
CA ILE A 200 5.80 -1.71 -46.16
C ILE A 200 4.71 -1.53 -47.21
N ALA A 201 3.58 -0.90 -46.84
CA ALA A 201 2.49 -0.63 -47.75
C ALA A 201 2.91 0.30 -48.91
N TRP A 202 3.57 1.42 -48.58
CA TRP A 202 4.08 2.37 -49.56
C TRP A 202 5.10 1.73 -50.52
N THR A 203 6.10 1.04 -49.97
CA THR A 203 7.14 0.39 -50.79
C THR A 203 6.53 -0.68 -51.72
N SER A 204 5.54 -1.44 -51.23
CA SER A 204 4.88 -2.48 -52.06
C SER A 204 4.07 -1.89 -53.21
N HIS A 205 3.39 -0.76 -52.98
CA HIS A 205 2.66 -0.04 -54.02
C HIS A 205 3.62 0.48 -55.10
N ASP A 206 4.71 1.10 -54.68
CA ASP A 206 5.65 1.76 -55.58
C ASP A 206 6.53 0.76 -56.35
N LEU A 207 6.79 -0.44 -55.81
CA LEU A 207 7.47 -1.52 -56.53
C LEU A 207 6.56 -2.27 -57.50
N ARG A 208 5.25 -2.37 -57.21
CA ARG A 208 4.29 -3.06 -58.09
C ARG A 208 4.20 -2.38 -59.46
N THR A 209 4.25 -1.06 -59.50
CA THR A 209 4.15 -0.26 -60.74
C THR A 209 5.28 -0.61 -61.73
N PRO A 210 6.58 -0.46 -61.42
CA PRO A 210 7.66 -0.79 -62.34
C PRO A 210 7.72 -2.29 -62.65
N LEU A 211 7.41 -3.18 -61.70
CA LEU A 211 7.35 -4.62 -61.96
C LEU A 211 6.27 -4.99 -62.97
N THR A 212 5.11 -4.32 -62.91
CA THR A 212 4.02 -4.54 -63.88
C THR A 212 4.45 -4.09 -65.28
N SER A 213 5.16 -2.95 -65.39
CA SER A 213 5.71 -2.49 -66.67
C SER A 213 6.77 -3.43 -67.24
N ILE A 214 7.71 -3.91 -66.40
CA ILE A 214 8.72 -4.90 -66.83
C ILE A 214 8.04 -6.19 -67.29
N ARG A 215 7.03 -6.66 -66.56
CA ARG A 215 6.28 -7.86 -66.93
C ARG A 215 5.58 -7.71 -68.28
N ALA A 216 4.91 -6.58 -68.50
CA ALA A 216 4.25 -6.29 -69.78
C ALA A 216 5.26 -6.21 -70.95
N LEU A 217 6.45 -5.65 -70.73
CA LEU A 217 7.54 -5.64 -71.72
C LEU A 217 8.01 -7.06 -72.07
N ILE A 218 8.19 -7.92 -71.07
CA ILE A 218 8.61 -9.31 -71.27
C ILE A 218 7.51 -10.11 -72.02
N GLU A 219 6.24 -9.92 -71.67
CA GLU A 219 5.10 -10.55 -72.37
C GLU A 219 5.01 -10.10 -73.84
N ALA A 220 5.17 -8.81 -74.12
CA ALA A 220 5.18 -8.30 -75.51
C ALA A 220 6.34 -8.87 -76.34
N LEU A 221 7.52 -9.05 -75.74
CA LEU A 221 8.66 -9.71 -76.38
C LEU A 221 8.41 -11.21 -76.60
N HIS A 222 7.73 -11.88 -75.67
CA HIS A 222 7.43 -13.31 -75.77
C HIS A 222 6.37 -13.63 -76.82
N ASP A 223 5.31 -12.84 -76.90
CA ASP A 223 4.19 -13.03 -77.83
C ASP A 223 4.52 -12.64 -79.28
N GLY A 224 5.75 -12.16 -79.54
CA GLY A 224 6.21 -11.82 -80.88
C GLY A 224 5.57 -10.57 -81.46
N VAL A 225 5.04 -9.67 -80.62
CA VAL A 225 4.30 -8.46 -81.05
C VAL A 225 5.24 -7.39 -81.67
N VAL A 226 6.54 -7.66 -81.77
CA VAL A 226 7.54 -6.78 -82.41
C VAL A 226 8.18 -7.51 -83.59
N ASP A 227 7.63 -7.29 -84.80
CA ASP A 227 8.10 -7.87 -86.08
C ASP A 227 9.19 -7.02 -86.78
N ASP A 228 9.70 -5.95 -86.15
CA ASP A 228 10.71 -5.05 -86.73
C ASP A 228 12.06 -5.14 -85.99
N ALA A 229 13.07 -5.66 -86.69
CA ALA A 229 14.40 -5.97 -86.14
C ALA A 229 15.18 -4.73 -85.66
N ASP A 230 14.79 -3.52 -86.07
CA ASP A 230 15.44 -2.27 -85.66
C ASP A 230 14.88 -1.69 -84.36
N THR A 231 13.65 -2.05 -83.97
CA THR A 231 13.01 -1.55 -82.73
C THR A 231 13.48 -2.33 -81.49
N VAL A 232 13.81 -3.62 -81.63
CA VAL A 232 14.29 -4.50 -80.54
C VAL A 232 15.68 -4.10 -80.03
N ARG A 233 16.51 -3.46 -80.86
CA ARG A 233 17.87 -3.03 -80.50
C ARG A 233 17.94 -1.70 -79.73
N ARG A 234 16.83 -0.97 -79.65
CA ARG A 234 16.77 0.39 -79.10
C ARG A 234 16.28 0.45 -77.65
N TYR A 235 15.77 -0.66 -77.13
CA TYR A 235 15.45 -0.90 -75.72
C TYR A 235 16.51 -1.81 -75.10
#